data_AF-A0A441XS12-F1
#
_entry.id   AF-A0A441XS12-F1
#
_cell.length_a   1.000
_cell.length_b   1.000
_cell.length_c   1.000
_cell.angle_alpha   90.00
_cell.angle_beta   90.00
_cell.angle_gamma   90.00
#
_symmetry.space_group_name_H-M   'P 1'
#
loop_
_entity.id
_entity.type
_entity.pdbx_description
1 polymer ?
#
loop_
_entity_poly.entity_id
_entity_poly.type
_entity_poly.pdbx_seq_one_letter_code
_entity_poly.pdbx_strand_id
1 'polypeptide(L)'
;PYDPIKFGVLDETALGYVHGAYFDQYRQDFPYELSRVVDMRYVRMTLVAKEGGERMTIDSQLRFFAPGLSHAVRDDRFILETKSANGNGIADRILRTLHQHPTKHCSKYCTAIAILNQGMKHNKFLPALRKLGSIPAQQLELAASPIEREFAA
;
A
#
# COMPACT_ATOMS: atom_id res chain seq x y z
N PRO A 1 24.25 8.41 2.48
CA PRO A 1 23.39 7.87 1.39
C PRO A 1 23.46 6.34 1.39
N TYR A 2 22.34 5.63 1.27
CA TYR A 2 22.32 4.15 1.24
C TYR A 2 22.72 3.65 -0.16
N ASP A 3 23.54 2.61 -0.22
CA ASP A 3 24.06 2.04 -1.48
C ASP A 3 22.97 1.20 -2.20
N PRO A 4 22.56 1.58 -3.44
CA PRO A 4 21.55 0.83 -4.19
C PRO A 4 21.93 -0.62 -4.49
N ILE A 5 23.23 -0.96 -4.53
CA ILE A 5 23.69 -2.34 -4.78
C ILE A 5 23.26 -3.28 -3.66
N LYS A 6 23.06 -2.76 -2.44
CA LYS A 6 22.59 -3.53 -1.28
C LYS A 6 21.09 -3.82 -1.30
N PHE A 7 20.35 -3.39 -2.34
CA PHE A 7 18.92 -3.62 -2.45
C PHE A 7 18.55 -5.10 -2.29
N GLY A 8 17.62 -5.38 -1.39
CA GLY A 8 17.14 -6.74 -1.12
C GLY A 8 17.95 -7.53 -0.10
N VAL A 9 18.98 -6.92 0.51
CA VAL A 9 19.79 -7.53 1.58
C VAL A 9 19.59 -6.76 2.88
N LEU A 10 19.27 -7.47 3.97
CA LEU A 10 19.31 -6.94 5.34
C LEU A 10 20.66 -7.28 5.96
N ASP A 11 21.67 -6.46 5.65
CA ASP A 11 22.99 -6.60 6.25
C ASP A 11 23.01 -6.12 7.72
N GLU A 12 24.14 -6.32 8.40
CA GLU A 12 24.29 -5.94 9.81
C GLU A 12 24.03 -4.44 10.05
N THR A 13 24.35 -3.58 9.08
CA THR A 13 24.09 -2.13 9.18
C THR A 13 22.60 -1.85 9.12
N ALA A 14 21.86 -2.48 8.20
CA ALA A 14 20.42 -2.35 8.10
C ALA A 14 19.71 -2.91 9.35
N LEU A 15 20.15 -4.06 9.86
CA LEU A 15 19.61 -4.65 11.09
C LEU A 15 19.89 -3.76 12.31
N GLY A 16 21.11 -3.22 12.43
CA GLY A 16 21.46 -2.26 13.48
C GLY A 16 20.57 -1.01 13.45
N TYR A 17 20.27 -0.47 12.26
CA TYR A 17 19.32 0.63 12.11
C TYR A 17 17.91 0.26 12.59
N VAL A 18 17.41 -0.92 12.22
CA VAL A 18 16.07 -1.38 12.65
C VAL A 18 16.01 -1.54 14.17
N HIS A 19 17.01 -2.19 14.77
CA HIS A 19 17.07 -2.36 16.23
C HIS A 19 17.10 -1.02 16.95
N GLY A 20 17.93 -0.07 16.48
CA GLY A 20 18.01 1.27 17.05
C GLY A 20 16.68 2.03 16.93
N ALA A 21 16.08 2.05 15.74
CA ALA A 21 14.80 2.73 15.51
C ALA A 21 13.66 2.14 16.37
N TYR A 22 13.63 0.81 16.54
CA TYR A 22 12.67 0.15 17.41
C TYR A 22 12.90 0.52 18.88
N PHE A 23 14.15 0.47 19.34
CA PHE A 23 14.50 0.83 20.71
C PHE A 23 14.19 2.30 21.02
N ASP A 24 14.48 3.23 20.11
CA ASP A 24 14.18 4.65 20.31
C ASP A 24 12.68 4.92 20.50
N GLN A 25 11.85 4.19 19.75
CA GLN A 25 10.39 4.34 19.77
C GLN A 25 9.72 3.62 20.95
N TYR A 26 10.18 2.42 21.29
CA TYR A 26 9.50 1.52 22.23
C TYR A 26 10.27 1.22 23.51
N ARG A 27 11.56 1.60 23.57
CA ARG A 27 12.48 1.33 24.70
C ARG A 27 12.61 -0.16 25.02
N GLN A 28 12.60 -0.99 23.98
CA GLN A 28 12.71 -2.44 24.06
C GLN A 28 13.60 -2.95 22.93
N ASP A 29 14.25 -4.09 23.16
CA ASP A 29 14.97 -4.80 22.10
C ASP A 29 13.98 -5.36 21.08
N PHE A 30 14.37 -5.37 19.81
CA PHE A 30 13.55 -5.90 18.72
C PHE A 30 13.45 -7.43 18.85
N PRO A 31 12.27 -8.01 19.16
CA PRO A 31 12.17 -9.42 19.54
C PRO A 31 11.85 -10.35 18.35
N TYR A 32 11.90 -9.85 17.11
CA TYR A 32 11.43 -10.55 15.93
C TYR A 32 12.56 -10.82 14.93
N GLU A 33 12.41 -11.87 14.13
CA GLU A 33 13.24 -12.08 12.95
C GLU A 33 12.62 -11.40 11.73
N LEU A 34 13.46 -10.78 10.90
CA LEU A 34 13.03 -10.17 9.64
C LEU A 34 13.37 -11.06 8.46
N SER A 35 12.39 -11.26 7.59
CA SER A 35 12.57 -11.92 6.31
C SER A 35 11.89 -11.15 5.20
N ARG A 36 12.35 -11.39 3.96
CA ARG A 36 11.76 -10.78 2.77
C ARG A 36 10.43 -11.45 2.45
N VAL A 37 9.32 -10.74 2.66
CA VAL A 37 7.96 -11.29 2.48
C VAL A 37 7.24 -10.76 1.23
N VAL A 38 7.60 -9.56 0.75
CA VAL A 38 6.97 -8.95 -0.42
C VAL A 38 7.92 -7.97 -1.09
N ASP A 39 7.95 -7.98 -2.42
CA ASP A 39 8.54 -6.93 -3.23
C ASP A 39 7.46 -6.10 -3.90
N MET A 40 7.71 -4.81 -4.00
CA MET A 40 6.82 -3.87 -4.68
C MET A 40 7.64 -3.05 -5.68
N ARG A 41 7.17 -3.01 -6.93
CA ARG A 41 7.74 -2.16 -7.99
C ARG A 41 6.68 -1.18 -8.47
N TYR A 42 7.08 0.05 -8.72
CA TYR A 42 6.21 1.11 -9.21
C TYR A 42 7.04 2.23 -9.82
N VAL A 43 6.42 3.03 -10.68
CA VAL A 43 6.97 4.27 -11.20
C VAL A 43 6.36 5.43 -10.43
N ARG A 44 7.21 6.23 -9.77
CA ARG A 44 6.80 7.39 -8.97
C ARG A 44 7.09 8.68 -9.70
N MET A 45 6.06 9.50 -9.87
CA MET A 45 6.20 10.93 -10.13
C MET A 45 6.02 11.70 -8.83
N THR A 46 6.90 12.65 -8.54
CA THR A 46 6.77 13.56 -7.38
C THR A 46 6.59 14.98 -7.90
N LEU A 47 5.46 15.59 -7.54
CA LEU A 47 5.19 16.99 -7.77
C LEU A 47 5.47 17.75 -6.48
N VAL A 48 6.28 18.79 -6.56
CA VAL A 48 6.63 19.66 -5.43
C VAL A 48 6.20 21.06 -5.79
N ALA A 49 5.54 21.76 -4.85
CA ALA A 49 5.19 23.14 -5.07
C ALA A 49 6.46 24.01 -5.16
N LYS A 50 6.46 24.99 -6.07
CA LYS A 50 7.53 25.99 -6.17
C LYS A 50 7.55 26.92 -4.94
N GLU A 51 6.37 27.19 -4.41
CA GLU A 51 6.13 28.01 -3.23
C GLU A 51 5.22 27.23 -2.25
N GLY A 52 5.50 27.33 -0.96
CA GLY A 52 4.83 26.54 0.08
C GLY A 52 5.44 25.14 0.30
N GLY A 53 4.84 24.36 1.20
CA GLY A 53 5.33 23.04 1.62
C GLY A 53 4.58 21.85 1.01
N GLU A 54 3.76 22.08 -0.02
CA GLU A 54 2.91 21.05 -0.59
C GLU A 54 3.69 20.12 -1.52
N ARG A 55 3.37 18.82 -1.44
CA ARG A 55 3.85 17.83 -2.40
C ARG A 55 2.81 16.75 -2.67
N MET A 56 2.90 16.17 -3.85
CA MET A 56 2.13 15.00 -4.25
C MET A 56 3.07 13.93 -4.79
N THR A 57 2.82 12.67 -4.46
CA THR A 57 3.39 11.54 -5.18
C THR A 57 2.30 10.81 -5.94
N ILE A 58 2.60 10.41 -7.18
CA ILE A 58 1.75 9.61 -8.04
C ILE A 58 2.51 8.32 -8.34
N ASP A 59 2.00 7.21 -7.80
CA ASP A 59 2.57 5.89 -8.02
C ASP A 59 1.73 5.13 -9.06
N SER A 60 2.41 4.67 -10.10
CA SER A 60 1.84 3.98 -11.26
C SER A 60 2.57 2.67 -11.52
N GLN A 61 2.04 1.83 -12.41
CA GLN A 61 2.63 0.54 -12.78
C GLN A 61 2.94 -0.33 -11.54
N LEU A 62 1.99 -0.37 -10.60
CA LEU A 62 2.14 -1.11 -9.35
C LEU A 62 2.19 -2.61 -9.65
N ARG A 63 3.29 -3.24 -9.25
CA ARG A 63 3.54 -4.69 -9.35
C ARG A 63 3.97 -5.22 -7.99
N PHE A 64 3.37 -6.32 -7.56
CA PHE A 64 3.63 -6.98 -6.29
C PHE A 64 4.16 -8.39 -6.52
N PHE A 65 5.15 -8.81 -5.74
CA PHE A 65 5.76 -10.13 -5.84
C PHE A 65 5.96 -10.73 -4.46
N ALA A 66 5.75 -12.04 -4.35
CA ALA A 66 6.11 -12.88 -3.21
C ALA A 66 6.63 -14.22 -3.76
N PRO A 67 7.23 -15.11 -2.94
CA PRO A 67 7.68 -16.41 -3.41
C PRO A 67 6.57 -17.18 -4.14
N GLY A 68 6.77 -17.43 -5.44
CA GLY A 68 5.81 -18.12 -6.32
C GLY A 68 4.56 -17.33 -6.71
N LEU A 69 4.42 -16.08 -6.28
CA LEU A 69 3.22 -15.26 -6.50
C LEU A 69 3.59 -13.89 -7.10
N SER A 70 2.77 -13.43 -8.04
CA SER A 70 2.87 -12.07 -8.56
C SER A 70 1.50 -11.50 -8.88
N HIS A 71 1.38 -10.18 -8.76
CA HIS A 71 0.17 -9.47 -9.14
C HIS A 71 0.52 -8.12 -9.77
N ALA A 72 -0.07 -7.86 -10.94
CA ALA A 72 -0.03 -6.56 -11.58
C ALA A 72 -1.34 -5.83 -11.34
N VAL A 73 -1.28 -4.68 -10.67
CA VAL A 73 -2.42 -3.77 -10.64
C VAL A 73 -2.63 -3.22 -12.05
N ARG A 74 -3.89 -3.05 -12.47
CA ARG A 74 -4.23 -2.46 -13.76
C ARG A 74 -3.52 -1.11 -13.95
N ASP A 75 -3.05 -0.86 -15.17
CA ASP A 75 -2.24 0.33 -15.46
C ASP A 75 -3.05 1.64 -15.44
N ASP A 76 -4.38 1.56 -15.46
CA ASP A 76 -5.31 2.67 -15.26
C ASP A 76 -5.62 2.98 -13.78
N ARG A 77 -4.80 2.44 -12.86
CA ARG A 77 -4.94 2.65 -11.41
C ARG A 77 -3.66 3.22 -10.83
N PHE A 78 -3.85 4.19 -9.93
CA PHE A 78 -2.79 4.98 -9.34
C PHE A 78 -2.99 5.07 -7.84
N ILE A 79 -1.89 5.17 -7.09
CA ILE A 79 -1.91 5.60 -5.70
C ILE A 79 -1.39 7.03 -5.65
N LEU A 80 -2.27 7.95 -5.27
CA LEU A 80 -1.93 9.35 -5.06
C LEU A 80 -1.80 9.61 -3.57
N GLU A 81 -0.71 10.24 -3.17
CA GLU A 81 -0.49 10.70 -1.79
C GLU A 81 -0.24 12.21 -1.84
N THR A 82 -1.13 12.99 -1.23
CA THR A 82 -0.96 14.42 -1.04
C THR A 82 -0.42 14.70 0.35
N LYS A 83 0.52 15.64 0.45
CA LYS A 83 0.99 16.18 1.72
C LYS A 83 0.83 17.69 1.66
N SER A 84 -0.16 18.17 2.38
CA SER A 84 -0.44 19.58 2.62
C SER A 84 -0.63 19.76 4.12
N ALA A 85 -0.46 20.99 4.61
CA ALA A 85 -0.51 21.26 6.05
C ALA A 85 -1.83 20.77 6.69
N ASN A 86 -2.96 21.03 6.01
CA ASN A 86 -4.31 20.81 6.56
C ASN A 86 -5.23 20.00 5.61
N GLY A 87 -4.69 19.28 4.63
CA GLY A 87 -5.52 18.55 3.64
C GLY A 87 -6.31 19.45 2.68
N ASN A 88 -5.86 20.69 2.50
CA ASN A 88 -6.53 21.73 1.71
C ASN A 88 -5.63 22.36 0.65
N GLY A 89 -4.59 21.63 0.23
CA GLY A 89 -3.68 22.12 -0.80
C GLY A 89 -4.31 22.14 -2.19
N ILE A 90 -3.55 22.64 -3.17
CA ILE A 90 -4.02 22.76 -4.56
C ILE A 90 -4.48 21.39 -5.08
N ALA A 91 -3.64 20.39 -4.89
CA ALA A 91 -3.91 19.00 -5.22
C ALA A 91 -5.20 18.47 -4.56
N ASP A 92 -5.38 18.70 -3.27
CA ASP A 92 -6.54 18.21 -2.52
C ASP A 92 -7.84 18.82 -3.05
N ARG A 93 -7.83 20.12 -3.39
CA ARG A 93 -8.98 20.80 -3.99
C ARG A 93 -9.32 20.25 -5.38
N ILE A 94 -8.33 20.07 -6.24
CA ILE A 94 -8.53 19.51 -7.58
C ILE A 94 -9.14 18.11 -7.48
N LEU A 95 -8.58 17.24 -6.63
CA LEU A 95 -9.09 15.88 -6.43
C LEU A 95 -10.54 15.89 -5.93
N ARG A 96 -10.90 16.79 -5.01
CA ARG A 96 -12.29 16.97 -4.56
C ARG A 96 -13.22 17.40 -5.69
N THR A 97 -12.80 18.33 -6.56
CA THR A 97 -13.59 18.74 -7.74
C THR A 97 -13.79 17.58 -8.72
N LEU A 98 -12.84 16.66 -8.81
CA LEU A 98 -12.95 15.42 -9.60
C LEU A 98 -13.69 14.28 -8.88
N HIS A 99 -14.36 14.58 -7.76
CA HIS A 99 -15.05 13.62 -6.89
C HIS A 99 -14.14 12.48 -6.39
N GLN A 100 -12.83 12.72 -6.33
CA GLN A 100 -11.84 11.79 -5.79
C GLN A 100 -11.61 12.08 -4.31
N HIS A 101 -12.28 11.32 -3.46
CA HIS A 101 -12.13 11.43 -2.01
C HIS A 101 -11.01 10.53 -1.46
N PRO A 102 -10.32 10.95 -0.39
CA PRO A 102 -9.27 10.17 0.25
C PRO A 102 -9.74 8.77 0.65
N THR A 103 -8.91 7.78 0.38
CA THR A 103 -9.11 6.42 0.89
C THR A 103 -8.41 6.30 2.24
N LYS A 104 -9.17 6.11 3.32
CA LYS A 104 -8.60 5.82 4.64
C LYS A 104 -7.83 4.50 4.58
N HIS A 105 -6.67 4.44 5.25
CA HIS A 105 -5.80 3.26 5.32
C HIS A 105 -5.38 2.73 3.94
N CYS A 106 -4.40 3.38 3.32
CA CYS A 106 -3.81 2.96 2.05
C CYS A 106 -2.29 2.73 2.23
N SER A 107 -1.90 1.52 2.63
CA SER A 107 -0.49 1.11 2.70
C SER A 107 -0.18 0.20 1.52
N LYS A 108 0.88 0.51 0.77
CA LYS A 108 1.32 -0.34 -0.34
C LYS A 108 1.67 -1.74 0.15
N TYR A 109 2.40 -1.84 1.25
CA TYR A 109 2.77 -3.12 1.86
C TYR A 109 1.54 -3.93 2.25
N CYS A 110 0.64 -3.37 3.05
CA CYS A 110 -0.53 -4.12 3.53
C CYS A 110 -1.49 -4.49 2.39
N THR A 111 -1.61 -3.62 1.39
CA THR A 111 -2.39 -3.90 0.18
C THR A 111 -1.75 -5.03 -0.62
N ALA A 112 -0.43 -4.99 -0.84
CA ALA A 112 0.30 -6.04 -1.55
C ALA A 112 0.17 -7.39 -0.85
N ILE A 113 0.37 -7.44 0.47
CA ILE A 113 0.17 -8.66 1.27
C ILE A 113 -1.25 -9.18 1.13
N ALA A 114 -2.26 -8.32 1.23
CA ALA A 114 -3.64 -8.78 1.12
C ALA A 114 -4.06 -9.24 -0.29
N ILE A 115 -3.45 -8.69 -1.32
CA ILE A 115 -3.64 -9.11 -2.71
C ILE A 115 -2.98 -10.47 -2.96
N LEU A 116 -1.73 -10.62 -2.51
CA LEU A 116 -0.95 -11.83 -2.75
C LEU A 116 -1.37 -12.98 -1.82
N ASN A 117 -1.78 -12.68 -0.58
CA ASN A 117 -2.17 -13.65 0.43
C ASN A 117 -3.68 -13.53 0.73
N GLN A 118 -4.48 -14.23 -0.08
CA GLN A 118 -5.95 -14.14 -0.14
C GLN A 118 -6.68 -14.66 1.12
N GLY A 119 -5.96 -15.16 2.14
CA GLY A 119 -6.53 -15.74 3.37
C GLY A 119 -6.89 -14.75 4.48
N MET A 120 -6.60 -13.45 4.31
CA MET A 120 -6.81 -12.44 5.36
C MET A 120 -8.30 -12.07 5.50
N LYS A 121 -9.01 -12.67 6.46
CA LYS A 121 -10.38 -12.28 6.84
C LYS A 121 -10.35 -10.94 7.58
N HIS A 122 -11.24 -10.02 7.21
CA HIS A 122 -11.36 -8.65 7.78
C HIS A 122 -10.12 -7.77 7.61
N ASN A 123 -10.04 -7.09 6.46
CA ASN A 123 -8.93 -6.22 6.16
C ASN A 123 -9.34 -4.73 6.14
N LYS A 124 -8.74 -3.89 7.00
CA LYS A 124 -8.91 -2.43 7.02
C LYS A 124 -8.54 -1.76 5.69
N PHE A 125 -7.77 -2.44 4.85
CA PHE A 125 -7.34 -2.00 3.51
C PHE A 125 -8.34 -2.38 2.39
N LEU A 126 -9.49 -3.00 2.69
CA LEU A 126 -10.53 -3.33 1.69
C LEU A 126 -10.95 -2.17 0.79
N PRO A 127 -11.14 -0.93 1.29
CA PRO A 127 -11.45 0.20 0.41
C PRO A 127 -10.38 0.48 -0.65
N ALA A 128 -9.10 0.33 -0.28
CA ALA A 128 -7.98 0.49 -1.21
C ALA A 128 -7.94 -0.68 -2.22
N LEU A 129 -8.14 -1.92 -1.75
CA LEU A 129 -8.17 -3.12 -2.59
C LEU A 129 -9.24 -3.03 -3.69
N ARG A 130 -10.47 -2.62 -3.31
CA ARG A 130 -11.58 -2.42 -4.26
C ARG A 130 -11.23 -1.41 -5.34
N LYS A 131 -10.63 -0.27 -4.97
CA LYS A 131 -10.23 0.77 -5.94
C LYS A 131 -9.12 0.29 -6.89
N LEU A 132 -8.20 -0.52 -6.39
CA LEU A 132 -7.12 -1.08 -7.20
C LEU A 132 -7.58 -2.24 -8.11
N GLY A 133 -8.84 -2.68 -8.00
CA GLY A 133 -9.39 -3.76 -8.82
C GLY A 133 -8.91 -5.15 -8.40
N SER A 134 -8.39 -5.27 -7.17
CA SER A 134 -7.82 -6.51 -6.64
C SER A 134 -8.70 -6.99 -5.49
N ILE A 135 -9.87 -7.54 -5.82
CA ILE A 135 -10.66 -8.31 -4.87
C ILE A 135 -10.26 -9.78 -5.04
N PRO A 136 -9.73 -10.46 -4.00
CA PRO A 136 -9.56 -11.91 -4.02
C PRO A 136 -10.85 -12.59 -4.48
N ALA A 137 -10.76 -13.49 -5.46
CA ALA A 137 -11.94 -14.16 -6.05
C ALA A 137 -12.84 -14.83 -4.98
N GLN A 138 -12.27 -15.27 -3.86
CA GLN A 138 -12.99 -15.87 -2.73
C GLN A 138 -13.79 -14.87 -1.85
N GLN A 139 -13.57 -13.56 -1.97
CA GLN A 139 -14.30 -12.55 -1.18
C GLN A 139 -15.63 -12.12 -1.80
N LEU A 140 -15.87 -12.41 -3.09
CA LEU A 140 -17.17 -12.17 -3.74
C LEU A 140 -18.23 -13.21 -3.33
N GLU A 141 -17.85 -14.48 -3.17
CA GLU A 141 -18.79 -15.54 -2.77
C GLU A 141 -19.24 -15.47 -1.31
N LEU A 142 -18.48 -14.81 -0.44
CA LEU A 142 -18.77 -14.68 1.00
C LEU A 142 -19.43 -13.35 1.37
N ALA A 143 -19.49 -12.39 0.44
CA ALA A 143 -20.19 -11.12 0.62
C ALA A 143 -21.62 -11.13 0.04
N ALA A 144 -21.97 -12.16 -0.74
CA ALA A 144 -23.35 -12.43 -1.12
C ALA A 144 -24.09 -13.03 0.07
N SER A 145 -25.17 -12.38 0.48
CA SER A 145 -26.07 -12.83 1.55
C SER A 145 -26.62 -14.24 1.25
N PRO A 146 -26.86 -15.10 2.27
CA PRO A 146 -27.47 -16.42 2.10
C PRO A 146 -28.82 -16.42 1.36
N ILE A 147 -29.47 -15.26 1.23
CA ILE A 147 -30.83 -15.13 0.64
C ILE A 147 -30.82 -15.32 -0.88
N GLU A 148 -29.69 -15.16 -1.58
CA GLU A 148 -29.65 -15.29 -3.06
C GLU A 148 -29.44 -16.73 -3.56
N ARG A 149 -29.13 -17.69 -2.67
CA ARG A 149 -28.92 -19.11 -3.06
C ARG A 149 -30.19 -19.94 -3.12
N GLU A 150 -31.33 -19.42 -2.63
CA GLU A 150 -32.60 -20.17 -2.56
C GLU A 150 -33.52 -19.97 -3.77
N PHE A 151 -33.15 -19.12 -4.73
CA PHE A 151 -33.98 -18.83 -5.92
C PHE A 151 -33.35 -19.29 -7.26
N ALA A 152 -32.30 -20.12 -7.21
CA ALA A 152 -31.60 -20.61 -8.40
C ALA A 152 -31.48 -22.15 -8.44
N ALA A 153 -32.39 -22.87 -7.77
CA ALA A 153 -32.53 -24.33 -7.88
C ALA A 153 -33.86 -24.69 -8.54
#